data_AF-A0A534J0R7-F1
#
_entry.id   AF-A0A534J0R7-F1
#
_cell.length_a   1.000
_cell.length_b   1.000
_cell.length_c   1.000
_cell.angle_alpha   90.00
_cell.angle_beta   90.00
_cell.angle_gamma   90.00
#
_symmetry.space_group_name_H-M   'P 1'
#
loop_
_entity.id
_entity.type
_entity.pdbx_description
1 polymer ?
#
loop_
_entity_poly.entity_id
_entity_poly.type
_entity_poly.pdbx_seq_one_letter_code
_entity_poly.pdbx_strand_id
1 'polypeptide(L)'
;MPIPPKSRVKSEIQKVFVLDAQGGYAGELVVQPECVMEFGDFLAAVPPQGIEDRQSLFIGEYRATALHGERISLIAITKGPIQPEEIAWGKALFTAAETHIIPGEGTAAAGPDKAVLENLAQALEKREAQIAEREKGVEEKAAAGAKELEARERAKDAELQALKARFADLETQRERMKEEMARMSQAPSDEGLTTDRKQFEKDRKMLQRRALELLDREEKIRDRELELAEEHKTLEEARVAAEGLLAKIEAERRPALGFDVAAARREVDMRVKILQEKALDLLDREEKLRRREAELHGADGRAPVPANPEPGR
;
A
#
# COMPACT_ATOMS: atom_id res chain seq x y z
N MET A 1 -26.27 -22.07 -26.14
CA MET A 1 -26.11 -22.59 -24.77
C MET A 1 -25.30 -21.58 -23.98
N PRO A 2 -25.88 -20.80 -23.06
CA PRO A 2 -25.08 -19.94 -22.19
C PRO A 2 -24.26 -20.82 -21.24
N ILE A 3 -22.96 -20.54 -21.17
CA ILE A 3 -22.03 -21.21 -20.26
C ILE A 3 -22.48 -20.87 -18.83
N PRO A 4 -22.69 -21.87 -17.94
CA PRO A 4 -23.09 -21.59 -16.58
C PRO A 4 -21.98 -20.78 -15.88
N PRO A 5 -22.32 -19.80 -15.03
CA PRO A 5 -21.32 -19.04 -14.30
C PRO A 5 -20.50 -20.01 -13.45
N LYS A 6 -19.18 -20.01 -13.65
CA LYS A 6 -18.23 -20.78 -12.82
C LYS A 6 -18.53 -20.42 -11.37
N SER A 7 -18.97 -21.40 -10.57
CA SER A 7 -19.19 -21.20 -9.14
C SER A 7 -17.91 -20.63 -8.54
N ARG A 8 -17.98 -19.37 -8.08
CA ARG A 8 -16.85 -18.73 -7.38
C ARG A 8 -16.57 -19.57 -6.15
N VAL A 9 -15.43 -20.27 -6.14
CA VAL A 9 -14.95 -20.99 -4.96
C VAL A 9 -14.69 -19.92 -3.91
N LYS A 10 -15.56 -19.83 -2.91
CA LYS A 10 -15.44 -18.85 -1.84
C LYS A 10 -14.21 -19.19 -1.01
N SER A 11 -13.41 -18.18 -0.69
CA SER A 11 -12.36 -18.30 0.32
C SER A 11 -13.04 -18.55 1.68
N GLU A 12 -12.55 -19.55 2.41
CA GLU A 12 -13.10 -19.90 3.72
C GLU A 12 -12.08 -19.53 4.79
N ILE A 13 -12.45 -18.63 5.70
CA ILE A 13 -11.61 -18.22 6.82
C ILE A 13 -11.63 -19.34 7.86
N GLN A 14 -10.45 -19.85 8.16
CA GLN A 14 -10.24 -20.99 9.04
C GLN A 14 -9.88 -20.52 10.45
N LYS A 15 -8.89 -19.64 10.55
CA LYS A 15 -8.34 -19.14 11.81
C LYS A 15 -7.75 -17.74 11.59
N VAL A 16 -7.74 -16.90 12.61
CA VAL A 16 -7.07 -15.60 12.57
C VAL A 16 -6.12 -15.49 13.76
N PHE A 17 -4.84 -15.26 13.51
CA PHE A 17 -3.91 -14.91 14.58
C PHE A 17 -3.90 -13.40 14.78
N VAL A 18 -3.95 -12.97 16.03
CA VAL A 18 -3.85 -11.58 16.44
C VAL A 18 -2.44 -11.35 16.98
N LEU A 19 -1.78 -10.34 16.44
CA LEU A 19 -0.47 -9.89 16.88
C LEU A 19 -0.58 -8.51 17.52
N ASP A 20 0.28 -8.27 18.50
CA ASP A 20 0.48 -6.96 19.09
C ASP A 20 1.26 -6.01 18.17
N ALA A 21 1.46 -4.78 18.63
CA ALA A 21 2.21 -3.74 17.90
C ALA A 21 3.69 -4.07 17.66
N GLN A 22 4.24 -5.07 18.35
CA GLN A 22 5.62 -5.54 18.20
C GLN A 22 5.72 -6.81 17.34
N GLY A 23 4.60 -7.31 16.82
CA GLY A 23 4.54 -8.58 16.09
C GLY A 23 4.57 -9.80 17.00
N GLY A 24 4.40 -9.61 18.32
CA GLY A 24 4.23 -10.67 19.31
C GLY A 24 2.83 -11.27 19.23
N TYR A 25 2.73 -12.57 19.52
CA TYR A 25 1.45 -13.27 19.54
C TYR A 25 0.56 -12.77 20.68
N ALA A 26 -0.58 -12.16 20.33
CA ALA A 26 -1.56 -11.65 21.29
C ALA A 26 -2.74 -12.61 21.49
N GLY A 27 -3.05 -13.46 20.51
CA GLY A 27 -4.08 -14.48 20.63
C GLY A 27 -4.51 -15.06 19.28
N GLU A 28 -5.48 -15.97 19.30
CA GLU A 28 -6.06 -16.55 18.10
C GLU A 28 -7.59 -16.58 18.17
N LEU A 29 -8.22 -16.38 17.02
CA LEU A 29 -9.64 -16.57 16.81
C LEU A 29 -9.83 -17.76 15.88
N VAL A 30 -10.33 -18.86 16.44
CA VAL A 30 -10.64 -20.08 15.70
C VAL A 30 -12.04 -19.96 15.12
N VAL A 31 -12.14 -19.86 13.79
CA VAL A 31 -13.44 -19.81 13.08
C VAL A 31 -13.90 -21.22 12.76
N GLN A 32 -12.96 -22.09 12.35
CA GLN A 32 -13.19 -23.51 12.12
C GLN A 32 -12.32 -24.36 13.04
N PRO A 33 -12.92 -25.19 13.91
CA PRO A 33 -12.19 -26.01 14.87
C PRO A 33 -11.33 -27.10 14.22
N GLU A 34 -11.58 -27.44 12.95
CA GLU A 34 -10.79 -28.40 12.17
C GLU A 34 -9.46 -27.83 11.64
N CYS A 35 -9.19 -26.53 11.84
CA CYS A 35 -7.94 -25.91 11.42
C CYS A 35 -6.79 -26.32 12.35
N VAL A 36 -5.89 -27.16 11.84
CA VAL A 36 -4.70 -27.65 12.56
C VAL A 36 -3.51 -26.68 12.57
N MET A 37 -3.62 -25.53 11.90
CA MET A 37 -2.52 -24.57 11.83
C MET A 37 -2.25 -23.92 13.19
N GLU A 38 -0.99 -24.00 13.65
CA GLU A 38 -0.50 -23.29 14.82
C GLU A 38 0.30 -22.04 14.43
N PHE A 39 0.45 -21.10 15.36
CA PHE A 39 1.24 -19.90 15.13
C PHE A 39 2.73 -20.22 14.88
N GLY A 40 3.24 -21.31 15.47
CA GLY A 40 4.60 -21.80 15.23
C GLY A 40 4.84 -22.24 13.78
N ASP A 41 3.86 -22.90 13.16
CA ASP A 41 3.94 -23.32 11.75
C ASP A 41 3.99 -22.12 10.81
N PHE A 42 3.21 -21.08 11.15
CA PHE A 42 3.26 -19.81 10.44
C PHE A 42 4.64 -19.16 10.56
N LEU A 43 5.17 -19.02 11.78
CA LEU A 43 6.49 -18.42 12.02
C LEU A 43 7.61 -19.16 11.28
N ALA A 44 7.54 -20.50 11.22
CA ALA A 44 8.52 -21.30 10.48
C ALA A 44 8.48 -21.07 8.96
N ALA A 45 7.32 -20.68 8.42
CA ALA A 45 7.13 -20.39 7.00
C ALA A 45 7.37 -18.90 6.64
N VAL A 46 7.49 -18.01 7.63
CA VAL A 46 7.73 -16.59 7.40
C VAL A 46 9.17 -16.35 6.92
N PRO A 47 9.37 -15.61 5.81
CA PRO A 47 10.71 -15.23 5.36
C PRO A 47 11.44 -14.40 6.43
N PRO A 48 12.79 -14.42 6.48
CA PRO A 48 13.56 -13.63 7.43
C PRO A 48 13.37 -12.11 7.27
N GLN A 49 12.81 -11.68 6.13
CA GLN A 49 12.45 -10.29 5.82
C GLN A 49 11.07 -9.90 6.37
N GLY A 50 10.29 -10.84 6.89
CA GLY A 50 8.90 -10.66 7.29
C GLY A 50 7.92 -10.82 6.12
N ILE A 51 6.64 -10.56 6.40
CA ILE A 51 5.56 -10.51 5.40
C ILE A 51 5.12 -9.06 5.29
N GLU A 52 4.96 -8.54 4.07
CA GLU A 52 4.43 -7.20 3.86
C GLU A 52 2.90 -7.14 4.05
N ASP A 53 2.36 -5.93 4.24
CA ASP A 53 0.90 -5.76 4.34
C ASP A 53 0.18 -6.27 3.08
N ARG A 54 -0.90 -7.03 3.28
CA ARG A 54 -1.72 -7.67 2.24
C ARG A 54 -1.01 -8.76 1.45
N GLN A 55 0.19 -9.15 1.85
CA GLN A 55 0.89 -10.27 1.25
C GLN A 55 0.37 -11.58 1.84
N SER A 56 0.19 -12.57 0.96
CA SER A 56 -0.26 -13.90 1.33
C SER A 56 0.88 -14.91 1.15
N LEU A 57 1.18 -15.67 2.19
CA LEU A 57 2.04 -16.85 2.14
C LEU A 57 1.20 -18.11 2.00
N PHE A 58 1.75 -19.10 1.30
CA PHE A 58 1.13 -20.41 1.14
C PHE A 58 1.83 -21.42 2.04
N ILE A 59 1.06 -22.09 2.90
CA ILE A 59 1.55 -23.06 3.89
C ILE A 59 0.70 -24.32 3.74
N GLY A 60 1.22 -25.31 3.00
CA GLY A 60 0.52 -26.57 2.77
C GLY A 60 -0.75 -26.40 1.93
N GLU A 61 -1.93 -26.54 2.55
CA GLU A 61 -3.24 -26.29 1.92
C GLU A 61 -3.87 -24.94 2.32
N TYR A 62 -3.21 -24.22 3.22
CA TYR A 62 -3.68 -22.97 3.80
C TYR A 62 -2.92 -21.78 3.23
N ARG A 63 -3.59 -20.63 3.27
CA ARG A 63 -3.03 -19.34 2.87
C ARG A 63 -3.10 -18.36 4.03
N ALA A 64 -1.93 -17.92 4.49
CA ALA A 64 -1.78 -16.94 5.56
C ALA A 64 -1.62 -15.54 4.97
N THR A 65 -2.57 -14.64 5.21
CA THR A 65 -2.52 -13.27 4.70
C THR A 65 -2.29 -12.30 5.86
N ALA A 66 -1.22 -11.51 5.80
CA ALA A 66 -0.92 -10.53 6.82
C ALA A 66 -1.63 -9.19 6.58
N LEU A 67 -2.26 -8.65 7.61
CA LEU A 67 -2.97 -7.38 7.62
C LEU A 67 -2.42 -6.53 8.79
N HIS A 68 -1.51 -5.61 8.50
CA HIS A 68 -0.77 -4.82 9.49
C HIS A 68 -1.49 -3.53 9.87
N GLY A 69 -2.09 -3.46 11.05
CA GLY A 69 -2.70 -2.23 11.57
C GLY A 69 -1.67 -1.31 12.20
N GLU A 70 -2.13 -0.18 12.73
CA GLU A 70 -1.25 0.76 13.44
C GLU A 70 -0.88 0.26 14.85
N ARG A 71 -1.75 -0.55 15.46
CA ARG A 71 -1.68 -0.98 16.87
C ARG A 71 -1.73 -2.49 17.03
N ILE A 72 -2.41 -3.18 16.12
CA ILE A 72 -2.49 -4.65 16.09
C ILE A 72 -2.29 -5.13 14.66
N SER A 73 -1.77 -6.33 14.49
CA SER A 73 -1.67 -6.97 13.17
C SER A 73 -2.45 -8.27 13.16
N LEU A 74 -3.15 -8.57 12.08
CA LEU A 74 -3.90 -9.81 11.92
C LEU A 74 -3.28 -10.69 10.86
N ILE A 75 -3.23 -11.99 11.12
CA ILE A 75 -2.86 -12.99 10.12
C ILE A 75 -4.08 -13.85 9.88
N ALA A 76 -4.72 -13.66 8.73
CA ALA A 76 -5.88 -14.43 8.33
C ALA A 76 -5.44 -15.74 7.65
N ILE A 77 -5.80 -16.87 8.24
CA ILE A 77 -5.60 -18.20 7.67
C ILE A 77 -6.85 -18.58 6.90
N THR A 78 -6.70 -18.80 5.61
CA THR A 78 -7.80 -19.10 4.68
C THR A 78 -7.52 -20.34 3.86
N LYS A 79 -8.58 -21.03 3.46
CA LYS A 79 -8.53 -22.15 2.52
C LYS A 79 -9.15 -21.72 1.19
N GLY A 80 -8.42 -21.90 0.09
CA GLY A 80 -8.85 -21.52 -1.25
C GLY A 80 -8.35 -20.14 -1.73
N PRO A 81 -8.72 -19.74 -2.96
CA PRO A 81 -8.20 -18.52 -3.59
C PRO A 81 -8.90 -17.27 -3.04
N ILE A 82 -8.22 -16.53 -2.16
CA ILE A 82 -8.67 -15.21 -1.72
C ILE A 82 -8.45 -14.18 -2.83
N GLN A 83 -9.47 -13.37 -3.10
CA GLN A 83 -9.38 -12.30 -4.10
C GLN A 83 -8.73 -11.04 -3.48
N PRO A 84 -8.01 -10.22 -4.26
CA PRO A 84 -7.41 -9.00 -3.74
C PRO A 84 -8.46 -8.00 -3.21
N GLU A 85 -9.67 -8.03 -3.76
CA GLU A 85 -10.81 -7.24 -3.27
C GLU A 85 -11.22 -7.66 -1.86
N GLU A 86 -11.26 -8.96 -1.55
CA GLU A 86 -11.60 -9.48 -0.22
C GLU A 86 -10.55 -9.08 0.81
N ILE A 87 -9.26 -9.11 0.42
CA ILE A 87 -8.16 -8.61 1.25
C ILE A 87 -8.31 -7.10 1.49
N ALA A 88 -8.62 -6.32 0.47
CA ALA A 88 -8.79 -4.88 0.58
C ALA A 88 -9.98 -4.50 1.48
N TRP A 89 -11.10 -5.20 1.36
CA TRP A 89 -12.26 -5.05 2.23
C TRP A 89 -11.96 -5.48 3.66
N GLY A 90 -11.31 -6.63 3.84
CA GLY A 90 -10.88 -7.12 5.16
C GLY A 90 -9.95 -6.12 5.84
N LYS A 91 -9.01 -5.53 5.09
CA LYS A 91 -8.13 -4.47 5.57
C LYS A 91 -8.89 -3.21 5.95
N ALA A 92 -9.78 -2.72 5.09
CA ALA A 92 -10.55 -1.51 5.34
C ALA A 92 -11.44 -1.68 6.58
N LEU A 93 -12.11 -2.83 6.71
CA LEU A 93 -12.91 -3.18 7.88
C LEU A 93 -12.03 -3.27 9.13
N PHE A 94 -10.87 -3.90 9.02
CA PHE A 94 -9.94 -4.03 10.13
C PHE A 94 -9.42 -2.67 10.60
N THR A 95 -8.96 -1.80 9.70
CA THR A 95 -8.51 -0.45 10.03
C THR A 95 -9.66 0.40 10.61
N ALA A 96 -10.87 0.26 10.08
CA ALA A 96 -12.05 0.91 10.66
C ALA A 96 -12.39 0.38 12.06
N ALA A 97 -12.33 -0.93 12.28
CA ALA A 97 -12.55 -1.55 13.59
C ALA A 97 -11.44 -1.17 14.57
N GLU A 98 -10.20 -1.08 14.09
CA GLU A 98 -9.04 -0.70 14.87
C GLU A 98 -9.25 0.68 15.49
N THR A 99 -9.82 1.67 14.81
CA THR A 99 -10.14 2.98 15.43
C THR A 99 -11.09 2.90 16.63
N HIS A 100 -11.87 1.82 16.74
CA HIS A 100 -12.82 1.59 17.83
C HIS A 100 -12.26 0.69 18.94
N ILE A 101 -11.11 0.05 18.73
CA ILE A 101 -10.42 -0.73 19.77
C ILE A 101 -9.74 0.28 20.69
N ILE A 102 -10.37 0.59 21.82
CA ILE A 102 -9.75 1.39 22.89
C ILE A 102 -8.64 0.53 23.50
N PRO A 103 -7.41 1.03 23.66
CA PRO A 103 -6.37 0.26 24.31
C PRO A 103 -6.68 0.20 25.80
N GLY A 104 -7.21 -0.92 26.28
CA GLY A 104 -7.38 -1.16 27.70
C GLY A 104 -8.73 -1.74 28.08
N GLU A 105 -8.96 -3.01 27.75
CA GLU A 105 -9.80 -3.88 28.59
C GLU A 105 -9.04 -5.19 28.79
N GLY A 106 -8.25 -5.20 29.87
CA GLY A 106 -7.47 -6.33 30.32
C GLY A 106 -6.84 -5.99 31.66
N THR A 107 -7.52 -6.39 32.74
CA THR A 107 -7.16 -6.28 34.17
C THR A 107 -7.25 -4.88 34.81
N ALA A 108 -8.24 -4.75 35.69
CA ALA A 108 -8.24 -3.73 36.72
C ALA A 108 -7.22 -4.11 37.81
N ALA A 109 -6.18 -3.30 38.01
CA ALA A 109 -5.51 -3.14 39.29
C ALA A 109 -4.58 -1.91 39.22
N ALA A 110 -4.88 -0.89 40.04
CA ALA A 110 -4.10 0.33 40.27
C ALA A 110 -3.89 1.25 39.04
N GLY A 111 -3.95 2.57 39.26
CA GLY A 111 -3.53 3.53 38.24
C GLY A 111 -2.09 3.22 37.79
N PRO A 112 -1.73 3.50 36.52
CA PRO A 112 -0.43 3.12 35.98
C PRO A 112 0.69 3.64 36.87
N ASP A 113 1.53 2.72 37.36
CA ASP A 113 2.67 3.04 38.22
C ASP A 113 3.51 4.17 37.60
N LYS A 114 3.97 5.13 38.42
CA LYS A 114 4.80 6.24 37.94
C LYS A 114 6.01 5.78 37.11
N ALA A 115 6.58 4.62 37.45
CA ALA A 115 7.67 4.01 36.70
C ALA A 115 7.26 3.56 35.28
N VAL A 116 6.01 3.11 35.08
CA VAL A 116 5.48 2.74 33.76
C VAL A 116 5.26 3.98 32.90
N LEU A 117 4.74 5.07 33.49
CA LEU A 117 4.58 6.35 32.79
C LEU A 117 5.94 6.96 32.41
N GLU A 118 6.93 6.87 33.29
CA GLU A 118 8.29 7.36 33.04
C GLU A 118 9.00 6.54 31.95
N ASN A 119 8.83 5.21 31.95
CA ASN A 119 9.33 4.35 30.88
C ASN A 119 8.66 4.63 29.53
N LEU A 120 7.35 4.91 29.51
CA LEU A 120 6.63 5.30 28.30
C LEU A 120 7.09 6.67 27.80
N ALA A 121 7.31 7.64 28.68
CA ALA A 121 7.85 8.95 28.31
C ALA A 121 9.25 8.81 27.69
N GLN A 122 10.14 8.04 28.29
CA GLN A 122 11.47 7.77 27.73
C GLN A 122 11.41 7.00 26.41
N ALA A 123 10.44 6.09 26.24
CA ALA A 123 10.24 5.37 24.98
C ALA A 123 9.70 6.29 23.87
N LEU A 124 8.85 7.25 24.21
CA LEU A 124 8.36 8.28 23.29
C LEU A 124 9.48 9.23 22.88
N GLU A 125 10.27 9.74 23.82
CA GLU A 125 11.43 10.60 23.51
C GLU A 125 12.45 9.88 22.60
N LYS A 126 12.71 8.60 22.84
CA LYS A 126 13.58 7.78 21.97
C LYS A 126 12.98 7.61 20.57
N ARG A 127 11.66 7.45 20.47
CA ARG A 127 10.97 7.34 19.17
C ARG A 127 10.94 8.68 18.43
N GLU A 128 10.70 9.78 19.12
CA GLU A 128 10.76 11.13 18.55
C GLU A 128 12.16 11.44 18.02
N ALA A 129 13.21 11.08 18.77
CA ALA A 129 14.60 11.21 18.29
C ALA A 129 14.88 10.35 17.05
N GLN A 130 14.37 9.11 17.01
CA GLN A 130 14.51 8.23 15.84
C GLN A 130 13.72 8.73 14.62
N ILE A 131 12.54 9.32 14.83
CA ILE A 131 11.75 9.93 13.76
C ILE A 131 12.49 11.15 13.22
N ALA A 132 12.98 12.04 14.08
CA ALA A 132 13.74 13.22 13.67
C ALA A 132 15.02 12.84 12.88
N GLU A 133 15.72 11.78 13.29
CA GLU A 133 16.88 11.28 12.56
C GLU A 133 16.50 10.73 11.18
N ARG A 134 15.39 10.00 11.08
CA ARG A 134 14.86 9.48 9.81
C ARG A 134 14.38 10.59 8.90
N GLU A 135 13.68 11.59 9.42
CA GLU A 135 13.22 12.77 8.69
C GLU A 135 14.41 13.53 8.10
N LYS A 136 15.44 13.81 8.92
CA LYS A 136 16.67 14.44 8.46
C LYS A 136 17.36 13.61 7.37
N GLY A 137 17.40 12.29 7.52
CA GLY A 137 17.96 11.39 6.51
C GLY A 137 17.17 11.37 5.20
N VAL A 138 15.85 11.55 5.24
CA VAL A 138 15.00 11.69 4.06
C VAL A 138 15.22 13.04 3.39
N GLU A 139 15.31 14.12 4.17
CA GLU A 139 15.61 15.46 3.65
C GLU A 139 16.98 15.52 2.95
N GLU A 140 18.01 14.91 3.54
CA GLU A 140 19.35 14.85 2.94
C GLU A 140 19.35 14.05 1.64
N LYS A 141 18.62 12.93 1.58
CA LYS A 141 18.45 12.12 0.36
C LYS A 141 17.66 12.86 -0.71
N ALA A 142 16.60 13.57 -0.34
CA ALA A 142 15.81 14.39 -1.26
C ALA A 142 16.65 15.53 -1.84
N ALA A 143 17.46 16.20 -1.00
CA ALA A 143 18.38 17.25 -1.44
C ALA A 143 19.49 16.71 -2.36
N ALA A 144 20.02 15.51 -2.07
CA ALA A 144 20.99 14.85 -2.94
C ALA A 144 20.38 14.47 -4.30
N GLY A 145 19.16 13.89 -4.30
CA GLY A 145 18.44 13.56 -5.53
C GLY A 145 18.11 14.79 -6.37
N ALA A 146 17.73 15.91 -5.75
CA ALA A 146 17.49 17.16 -6.46
C ALA A 146 18.75 17.69 -7.17
N LYS A 147 19.91 17.64 -6.50
CA LYS A 147 21.19 18.04 -7.10
C LYS A 147 21.61 17.13 -8.25
N GLU A 148 21.36 15.82 -8.13
CA GLU A 148 21.66 14.85 -9.18
C GLU A 148 20.79 15.08 -10.42
N LEU A 149 19.49 15.32 -10.23
CA LEU A 149 18.57 15.65 -11.32
C LEU A 149 19.00 16.93 -12.04
N GLU A 150 19.33 17.97 -11.28
CA GLU A 150 19.78 19.25 -11.85
C GLU A 150 21.11 19.09 -12.61
N ALA A 151 22.04 18.27 -12.11
CA ALA A 151 23.27 17.95 -12.83
C ALA A 151 23.00 17.17 -14.12
N ARG A 152 22.05 16.24 -14.11
CA ARG A 152 21.64 15.46 -15.28
C ARG A 152 20.93 16.32 -16.33
N GLU A 153 20.11 17.27 -15.92
CA GLU A 153 19.49 18.24 -16.83
C GLU A 153 20.54 19.13 -17.49
N ARG A 154 21.48 19.68 -16.71
CA ARG A 154 22.61 20.45 -17.26
C ARG A 154 23.44 19.64 -18.27
N ALA A 155 23.69 18.36 -17.98
CA ALA A 155 24.42 17.49 -18.90
C ALA A 155 23.65 17.29 -20.23
N LYS A 156 22.34 17.05 -20.17
CA LYS A 156 21.49 16.95 -21.37
C LYS A 156 21.44 18.26 -22.16
N ASP A 157 21.35 19.40 -21.48
CA ASP A 157 21.36 20.71 -22.13
C ASP A 157 22.68 20.96 -22.85
N ALA A 158 23.81 20.59 -22.24
CA ALA A 158 25.12 20.65 -22.87
C ALA A 158 25.22 19.74 -24.11
N GLU A 159 24.69 18.50 -24.04
CA GLU A 159 24.62 17.58 -25.18
C GLU A 159 23.75 18.14 -26.32
N LEU A 160 22.59 18.71 -26.01
CA LEU A 160 21.72 19.34 -26.99
C LEU A 160 22.38 20.55 -27.65
N GLN A 161 23.10 21.37 -26.89
CA GLN A 161 23.88 22.48 -27.44
C GLN A 161 25.01 21.97 -28.35
N ALA A 162 25.72 20.93 -27.95
CA ALA A 162 26.77 20.31 -28.77
C ALA A 162 26.21 19.72 -30.08
N LEU A 163 25.05 19.08 -30.03
CA LEU A 163 24.34 18.59 -31.22
C LEU A 163 23.92 19.74 -32.15
N LYS A 164 23.33 20.81 -31.60
CA LYS A 164 22.97 22.01 -32.38
C LYS A 164 24.19 22.64 -33.06
N ALA A 165 25.32 22.73 -32.35
CA ALA A 165 26.57 23.23 -32.93
C ALA A 165 27.04 22.35 -34.10
N ARG A 166 27.01 21.02 -33.94
CA ARG A 166 27.37 20.08 -35.02
C ARG A 166 26.44 20.21 -36.24
N PHE A 167 25.14 20.41 -36.02
CA PHE A 167 24.21 20.65 -37.12
C PHE A 167 24.52 21.96 -37.86
N ALA A 168 24.80 23.03 -37.12
CA ALA A 168 25.21 24.30 -37.73
C ALA A 168 26.52 24.14 -38.54
N ASP A 169 27.51 23.42 -37.99
CA ASP A 169 28.76 23.13 -38.71
C ASP A 169 28.50 22.33 -40.00
N LEU A 170 27.66 21.29 -39.95
CA LEU A 170 27.28 20.51 -41.13
C LEU A 170 26.53 21.34 -42.18
N GLU A 171 25.65 22.23 -41.75
CA GLU A 171 24.97 23.16 -42.65
C GLU A 171 25.98 24.09 -43.34
N THR A 172 26.92 24.67 -42.59
CA THR A 172 27.97 25.52 -43.20
C THR A 172 28.86 24.73 -44.16
N GLN A 173 29.21 23.49 -43.84
CA GLN A 173 29.95 22.61 -44.75
C GLN A 173 29.17 22.31 -46.03
N ARG A 174 27.86 22.08 -45.90
CA ARG A 174 26.99 21.81 -47.05
C ARG A 174 26.87 23.03 -47.95
N GLU A 175 26.73 24.23 -47.39
CA GLU A 175 26.68 25.46 -48.19
C GLU A 175 28.03 25.73 -48.88
N ARG A 176 29.17 25.51 -48.20
CA ARG A 176 30.50 25.57 -48.85
C ARG A 176 30.63 24.57 -50.00
N MET A 177 30.21 23.33 -49.80
CA MET A 177 30.24 22.30 -50.85
C MET A 177 29.34 22.67 -52.03
N LYS A 178 28.16 23.27 -51.78
CA LYS A 178 27.28 23.76 -52.84
C LYS A 178 27.93 24.91 -53.61
N GLU A 179 28.57 25.86 -52.92
CA GLU A 179 29.28 26.97 -53.55
C GLU A 179 30.48 26.48 -54.38
N GLU A 180 31.24 25.51 -53.87
CA GLU A 180 32.32 24.85 -54.61
C GLU A 180 31.80 24.10 -55.85
N MET A 181 30.71 23.33 -55.71
CA MET A 181 30.08 22.64 -56.82
C MET A 181 29.52 23.61 -57.87
N ALA A 182 28.91 24.72 -57.43
CA ALA A 182 28.43 25.77 -58.33
C ALA A 182 29.58 26.40 -59.12
N ARG A 183 30.74 26.65 -58.48
CA ARG A 183 31.95 27.13 -59.16
C ARG A 183 32.51 26.10 -60.14
N MET A 184 32.53 24.82 -59.78
CA MET A 184 32.95 23.74 -60.67
C MET A 184 32.01 23.56 -61.87
N SER A 185 30.70 23.78 -61.68
CA SER A 185 29.70 23.69 -62.75
C SER A 185 29.75 24.85 -63.77
N GLN A 186 30.45 25.94 -63.45
CA GLN A 186 30.68 27.08 -64.35
C GLN A 186 31.97 26.93 -65.18
N ALA A 187 32.81 25.93 -64.90
CA ALA A 187 33.96 25.62 -65.73
C ALA A 187 33.51 24.84 -66.98
N PRO A 188 33.87 25.26 -68.20
CA PRO A 188 33.54 24.49 -69.39
C PRO A 188 34.39 23.22 -69.39
N SER A 189 33.74 22.07 -69.39
CA SER A 189 34.37 20.78 -69.64
C SER A 189 33.71 20.13 -70.84
N ASP A 190 34.34 20.31 -72.00
CA ASP A 190 34.22 19.38 -73.11
C ASP A 190 35.24 18.26 -72.91
N GLU A 191 34.88 17.05 -73.38
CA GLU A 191 35.68 15.80 -73.46
C GLU A 191 35.42 14.64 -72.45
N GLY A 192 34.36 14.68 -71.62
CA GLY A 192 34.00 13.58 -70.69
C GLY A 192 32.87 12.62 -71.12
N LEU A 193 32.20 12.89 -72.24
CA LEU A 193 30.85 12.40 -72.56
C LEU A 193 30.62 10.87 -72.54
N THR A 194 31.66 10.04 -72.74
CA THR A 194 31.48 8.58 -72.84
C THR A 194 31.61 7.86 -71.49
N THR A 195 32.48 8.34 -70.61
CA THR A 195 32.55 7.88 -69.21
C THR A 195 31.37 8.40 -68.41
N ASP A 196 30.98 9.65 -68.66
CA ASP A 196 29.84 10.28 -68.00
C ASP A 196 28.53 9.57 -68.34
N ARG A 197 28.34 9.14 -69.60
CA ARG A 197 27.15 8.37 -69.99
C ARG A 197 27.02 7.05 -69.24
N LYS A 198 28.13 6.33 -69.01
CA LYS A 198 28.14 5.10 -68.19
C LYS A 198 27.91 5.42 -66.71
N GLN A 199 28.41 6.56 -66.22
CA GLN A 199 28.18 7.03 -64.86
C GLN A 199 26.70 7.37 -64.65
N PHE A 200 26.09 8.13 -65.56
CA PHE A 200 24.66 8.47 -65.55
C PHE A 200 23.76 7.24 -65.64
N GLU A 201 24.12 6.22 -66.41
CA GLU A 201 23.37 4.96 -66.44
C GLU A 201 23.44 4.21 -65.10
N LYS A 202 24.59 4.22 -64.41
CA LYS A 202 24.73 3.65 -63.06
C LYS A 202 23.93 4.46 -62.04
N ASP A 203 24.00 5.79 -62.09
CA ASP A 203 23.27 6.67 -61.19
C ASP A 203 21.76 6.55 -61.40
N ARG A 204 21.31 6.43 -62.66
CA ARG A 204 19.90 6.14 -62.97
C ARG A 204 19.46 4.82 -62.36
N LYS A 205 20.26 3.75 -62.45
CA LYS A 205 19.93 2.45 -61.83
C LYS A 205 19.92 2.53 -60.30
N MET A 206 20.86 3.29 -59.70
CA MET A 206 20.91 3.50 -58.26
C MET A 206 19.70 4.30 -57.77
N LEU A 207 19.31 5.35 -58.48
CA LEU A 207 18.11 6.14 -58.20
C LEU A 207 16.83 5.31 -58.37
N GLN A 208 16.74 4.49 -59.42
CA GLN A 208 15.61 3.57 -59.60
C GLN A 208 15.50 2.57 -58.45
N ARG A 209 16.62 1.99 -58.02
CA ARG A 209 16.65 1.09 -56.87
C ARG A 209 16.24 1.79 -55.57
N ARG A 210 16.76 3.01 -55.35
CA ARG A 210 16.42 3.81 -54.18
C ARG A 210 14.95 4.24 -54.17
N ALA A 211 14.37 4.51 -55.34
CA ALA A 211 12.95 4.83 -55.48
C ALA A 211 12.07 3.61 -55.11
N LEU A 212 12.44 2.41 -55.58
CA LEU A 212 11.76 1.17 -55.19
C LEU A 212 11.89 0.89 -53.68
N GLU A 213 13.09 1.06 -53.11
CA GLU A 213 13.29 0.90 -51.66
C GLU A 213 12.49 1.90 -50.82
N LEU A 214 12.25 3.12 -51.33
CA LEU A 214 11.39 4.10 -50.67
C LEU A 214 9.91 3.72 -50.76
N LEU A 215 9.45 3.22 -51.91
CA LEU A 215 8.09 2.71 -52.07
C LEU A 215 7.82 1.52 -51.16
N ASP A 216 8.73 0.54 -51.08
CA ASP A 216 8.63 -0.60 -50.16
C ASP A 216 8.59 -0.16 -48.69
N ARG A 217 9.33 0.89 -48.33
CA ARG A 217 9.29 1.47 -46.98
C ARG A 217 7.98 2.18 -46.71
N GLU A 218 7.45 2.91 -47.69
CA GLU A 218 6.17 3.59 -47.58
C GLU A 218 5.02 2.58 -47.42
N GLU A 219 5.02 1.49 -48.18
CA GLU A 219 4.05 0.41 -48.05
C GLU A 219 4.10 -0.22 -46.64
N LYS A 220 5.31 -0.55 -46.14
CA LYS A 220 5.48 -1.05 -44.77
C LYS A 220 5.03 -0.08 -43.68
N ILE A 221 5.15 1.23 -43.93
CA ILE A 221 4.66 2.24 -43.00
C ILE A 221 3.13 2.26 -43.03
N ARG A 222 2.51 2.21 -44.21
CA ARG A 222 1.05 2.15 -44.35
C ARG A 222 0.46 0.90 -43.70
N ASP A 223 1.10 -0.26 -43.86
CA ASP A 223 0.66 -1.49 -43.20
C ASP A 223 0.71 -1.35 -41.67
N ARG A 224 1.79 -0.78 -41.12
CA ARG A 224 1.90 -0.51 -39.68
C ARG A 224 0.89 0.51 -39.19
N GLU A 225 0.59 1.54 -39.98
CA GLU A 225 -0.43 2.53 -39.65
C GLU A 225 -1.83 1.90 -39.62
N LEU A 226 -2.11 0.96 -40.53
CA LEU A 226 -3.35 0.17 -40.51
C LEU A 226 -3.43 -0.73 -39.28
N GLU A 227 -2.36 -1.46 -38.95
CA GLU A 227 -2.27 -2.28 -37.73
C GLU A 227 -2.51 -1.44 -36.47
N LEU A 228 -1.85 -0.28 -36.36
CA LEU A 228 -2.03 0.64 -35.22
C LEU A 228 -3.46 1.21 -35.15
N ALA A 229 -4.09 1.46 -36.30
CA ALA A 229 -5.48 1.92 -36.34
C ALA A 229 -6.46 0.84 -35.86
N GLU A 230 -6.20 -0.43 -36.21
CA GLU A 230 -6.97 -1.57 -35.71
C GLU A 230 -6.77 -1.76 -34.20
N GLU A 231 -5.52 -1.70 -33.71
CA GLU A 231 -5.21 -1.75 -32.28
C GLU A 231 -5.93 -0.62 -31.52
N HIS A 232 -5.85 0.61 -32.02
CA HIS A 232 -6.54 1.75 -31.41
C HIS A 232 -8.06 1.53 -31.35
N LYS A 233 -8.66 0.96 -32.40
CA LYS A 233 -10.09 0.63 -32.41
C LYS A 233 -10.42 -0.41 -31.34
N THR A 234 -9.62 -1.46 -31.20
CA THR A 234 -9.85 -2.48 -30.16
C THR A 234 -9.68 -1.92 -28.75
N LEU A 235 -8.73 -1.01 -28.53
CA LEU A 235 -8.54 -0.34 -27.24
C LEU A 235 -9.71 0.57 -26.88
N GLU A 236 -10.25 1.32 -27.84
CA GLU A 236 -11.43 2.14 -27.62
C GLU A 236 -12.68 1.29 -27.33
N GLU A 237 -12.88 0.17 -28.04
CA GLU A 237 -13.95 -0.79 -27.72
C GLU A 237 -13.81 -1.35 -26.29
N ALA A 238 -12.58 -1.67 -25.86
CA ALA A 238 -12.31 -2.13 -24.50
C ALA A 238 -12.55 -1.04 -23.44
N ARG A 239 -12.21 0.22 -23.74
CA ARG A 239 -12.47 1.37 -22.86
C ARG A 239 -13.97 1.59 -22.66
N VAL A 240 -14.74 1.64 -23.74
CA VAL A 240 -16.20 1.77 -23.69
C VAL A 240 -16.83 0.62 -22.91
N ALA A 241 -16.33 -0.60 -23.10
CA ALA A 241 -16.80 -1.76 -22.33
C ALA A 241 -16.49 -1.63 -20.83
N ALA A 242 -15.29 -1.15 -20.46
CA ALA A 242 -14.89 -0.93 -19.07
C ALA A 242 -15.74 0.17 -18.40
N GLU A 243 -15.96 1.28 -19.08
CA GLU A 243 -16.84 2.36 -18.61
C GLU A 243 -18.28 1.86 -18.41
N GLY A 244 -18.80 1.05 -19.33
CA GLY A 244 -20.11 0.42 -19.21
C GLY A 244 -20.22 -0.52 -18.00
N LEU A 245 -19.14 -1.21 -17.62
CA LEU A 245 -19.10 -2.04 -16.42
C LEU A 245 -19.04 -1.19 -15.15
N LEU A 246 -18.27 -0.11 -15.14
CA LEU A 246 -18.22 0.84 -14.01
C LEU A 246 -19.58 1.48 -13.77
N ALA A 247 -20.27 1.92 -14.82
CA ALA A 247 -21.62 2.49 -14.71
C ALA A 247 -22.64 1.46 -14.16
N LYS A 248 -22.51 0.18 -14.51
CA LYS A 248 -23.34 -0.89 -13.93
C LYS A 248 -23.04 -1.12 -12.46
N ILE A 249 -21.77 -1.12 -12.06
CA ILE A 249 -21.37 -1.23 -10.65
C ILE A 249 -21.93 -0.05 -9.85
N GLU A 250 -21.87 1.16 -10.39
CA GLU A 250 -22.41 2.35 -9.74
C GLU A 250 -23.95 2.33 -9.66
N ALA A 251 -24.63 1.84 -10.70
CA ALA A 251 -26.08 1.69 -10.68
C ALA A 251 -26.57 0.57 -9.74
N GLU A 252 -25.81 -0.53 -9.62
CA GLU A 252 -26.07 -1.61 -8.67
C GLU A 252 -25.69 -1.25 -7.23
N ARG A 253 -24.89 -0.19 -7.05
CA ARG A 253 -24.62 0.43 -5.75
C ARG A 253 -25.87 1.17 -5.28
N ARG A 254 -26.84 0.41 -4.75
CA ARG A 254 -27.94 0.95 -3.93
C ARG A 254 -27.31 1.88 -2.89
N PRO A 255 -27.83 3.12 -2.70
CA PRO A 255 -27.44 3.90 -1.54
C PRO A 255 -27.85 3.09 -0.33
N ALA A 256 -26.87 2.58 0.42
CA ALA A 256 -27.12 1.91 1.68
C ALA A 256 -27.97 2.87 2.52
N LEU A 257 -29.16 2.40 2.92
CA LEU A 257 -30.09 3.15 3.78
C LEU A 257 -29.28 3.86 4.86
N GLY A 258 -29.44 5.18 4.91
CA GLY A 258 -28.60 6.07 5.71
C GLY A 258 -28.47 5.58 7.14
N PHE A 259 -27.24 5.23 7.52
CA PHE A 259 -26.86 5.13 8.91
C PHE A 259 -27.02 6.53 9.51
N ASP A 260 -28.09 6.76 10.25
CA ASP A 260 -28.33 8.04 10.92
C ASP A 260 -27.34 8.18 12.07
N VAL A 261 -26.19 8.78 11.75
CA VAL A 261 -25.10 9.07 12.68
C VAL A 261 -25.61 9.85 13.89
N ALA A 262 -26.66 10.66 13.74
CA ALA A 262 -27.25 11.41 14.85
C ALA A 262 -28.04 10.51 15.81
N ALA A 263 -28.79 9.53 15.28
CA ALA A 263 -29.47 8.53 16.10
C ALA A 263 -28.46 7.64 16.85
N ALA A 264 -27.40 7.19 16.17
CA ALA A 264 -26.33 6.40 16.77
C ALA A 264 -25.60 7.17 17.89
N ARG A 265 -25.32 8.46 17.69
CA ARG A 265 -24.70 9.32 18.73
C ARG A 265 -25.58 9.47 19.96
N ARG A 266 -26.89 9.70 19.79
CA ARG A 266 -27.84 9.81 20.92
C ARG A 266 -27.92 8.52 21.74
N GLU A 267 -27.86 7.37 21.08
CA GLU A 267 -27.88 6.08 21.77
C GLU A 267 -26.60 5.86 22.58
N VAL A 268 -25.43 6.22 22.02
CA VAL A 268 -24.16 6.19 22.74
C VAL A 268 -24.20 7.10 23.96
N ASP A 269 -24.67 8.35 23.82
CA ASP A 269 -24.77 9.30 24.94
C ASP A 269 -25.69 8.78 26.06
N MET A 270 -26.80 8.11 25.70
CA MET A 270 -27.68 7.48 26.68
C MET A 270 -26.98 6.36 27.44
N ARG A 271 -26.24 5.50 26.73
CA ARG A 271 -25.50 4.38 27.35
C ARG A 271 -24.39 4.89 28.27
N VAL A 272 -23.70 5.96 27.89
CA VAL A 272 -22.67 6.60 28.72
C VAL A 272 -23.28 7.15 30.01
N LYS A 273 -24.45 7.81 29.96
CA LYS A 273 -25.12 8.30 31.17
C LYS A 273 -25.52 7.18 32.13
N ILE A 274 -26.07 6.08 31.61
CA ILE A 274 -26.46 4.91 32.43
C ILE A 274 -25.22 4.30 33.10
N LEU A 275 -24.09 4.24 32.40
CA LEU A 275 -22.83 3.75 32.94
C LEU A 275 -22.27 4.68 34.03
N GLN A 276 -22.36 5.99 33.85
CA GLN A 276 -21.96 6.98 34.85
C GLN A 276 -22.80 6.89 36.13
N GLU A 277 -24.13 6.77 36.01
CA GLU A 277 -25.03 6.60 37.16
C GLU A 277 -24.71 5.31 37.92
N LYS A 278 -24.48 4.19 37.20
CA LYS A 278 -24.08 2.92 37.82
C LYS A 278 -22.72 2.99 38.52
N ALA A 279 -21.76 3.74 37.96
CA ALA A 279 -20.46 3.93 38.57
C ALA A 279 -20.57 4.71 39.89
N LEU A 280 -21.40 5.76 39.94
CA LEU A 280 -21.68 6.51 41.17
C LEU A 280 -22.39 5.64 42.22
N ASP A 281 -23.38 4.85 41.83
CA ASP A 281 -24.07 3.92 42.73
C ASP A 281 -23.12 2.86 43.33
N LEU A 282 -22.14 2.39 42.56
CA LEU A 282 -21.14 1.44 43.04
C LEU A 282 -20.17 2.09 44.04
N LEU A 283 -19.73 3.33 43.78
CA LEU A 283 -18.90 4.10 44.71
C LEU A 283 -19.62 4.35 46.03
N ASP A 284 -20.90 4.74 45.99
CA ASP A 284 -21.72 4.93 47.19
C ASP A 284 -21.90 3.64 48.00
N ARG A 285 -22.02 2.48 47.31
CA ARG A 285 -22.07 1.17 47.97
C ARG A 285 -20.73 0.81 48.60
N GLU A 286 -19.63 1.08 47.93
CA GLU A 286 -18.29 0.85 48.46
C GLU A 286 -18.01 1.71 49.69
N GLU A 287 -18.38 2.99 49.69
CA GLU A 287 -18.27 3.84 50.88
C GLU A 287 -19.11 3.32 52.05
N LYS A 288 -20.33 2.82 51.79
CA LYS A 288 -21.17 2.20 52.82
C LYS A 288 -20.55 0.92 53.37
N LEU A 289 -19.91 0.13 52.53
CA LEU A 289 -19.18 -1.07 52.96
C LEU A 289 -17.95 -0.71 53.79
N ARG A 290 -17.14 0.27 53.36
CA ARG A 290 -16.00 0.78 54.13
C ARG A 290 -16.41 1.33 55.50
N ARG A 291 -17.53 2.05 55.60
CA ARG A 291 -18.06 2.53 56.90
C ARG A 291 -18.46 1.36 57.82
N ARG A 292 -19.10 0.32 57.28
CA ARG A 292 -19.46 -0.89 58.04
C ARG A 292 -18.25 -1.70 58.48
N GLU A 293 -17.24 -1.81 57.63
CA GLU A 293 -15.96 -2.46 57.95
C GLU A 293 -15.22 -1.71 59.06
N ALA A 294 -15.22 -0.37 59.04
CA ALA A 294 -14.66 0.44 60.10
C ALA A 294 -15.40 0.29 61.44
N GLU A 295 -16.73 0.18 61.41
CA GLU A 295 -17.55 -0.08 62.62
C GLU A 295 -17.28 -1.47 63.22
N LEU A 296 -17.10 -2.49 62.38
CA LEU A 296 -16.77 -3.85 62.80
C LEU A 296 -15.34 -3.93 63.38
N HIS A 297 -14.35 -3.33 62.72
CA HIS A 297 -12.98 -3.26 63.25
C HIS A 297 -12.86 -2.40 64.52
N GLY A 298 -13.74 -1.42 64.71
CA GLY A 298 -13.84 -0.67 65.97
C GLY A 298 -14.46 -1.49 67.12
N ALA A 299 -15.28 -2.50 66.81
CA ALA A 299 -15.95 -3.35 67.80
C ALA A 299 -15.06 -4.50 68.33
N ASP A 300 -14.05 -4.93 67.57
CA ASP A 300 -13.08 -5.98 67.97
C ASP A 300 -12.02 -5.50 68.98
N GLY A 301 -12.05 -4.22 69.38
CA GLY A 301 -11.17 -3.64 70.40
C GLY A 301 -11.61 -3.83 71.86
N ARG A 302 -12.58 -4.70 72.17
CA ARG A 302 -13.08 -4.90 73.55
C ARG A 302 -12.34 -6.06 74.26
N ALA A 303 -11.71 -5.70 75.39
CA ALA A 303 -10.76 -6.43 76.23
C ALA A 303 -10.97 -7.95 76.44
N PRO A 304 -9.88 -8.72 76.62
CA PRO A 304 -9.94 -10.15 76.94
C PRO A 304 -10.57 -10.38 78.32
N VAL A 305 -11.53 -11.31 78.36
CA VAL A 305 -12.17 -11.81 79.58
C VAL A 305 -11.13 -12.60 80.41
N PRO A 306 -10.92 -12.29 81.69
CA PRO A 306 -10.03 -13.09 82.54
C PRO A 306 -10.67 -14.46 82.84
N ALA A 307 -9.91 -15.52 82.56
CA ALA A 307 -10.28 -16.90 82.87
C ALA A 307 -10.27 -17.12 84.39
N ASN A 308 -11.38 -17.65 84.93
CA ASN A 308 -11.46 -18.13 86.32
C ASN A 308 -10.58 -19.37 86.53
N PRO A 309 -9.87 -19.49 87.66
CA PRO A 309 -9.12 -20.69 88.01
C PRO A 309 -10.04 -21.77 88.61
N GLU A 310 -9.63 -23.02 88.42
CA GLU A 310 -10.30 -24.27 88.78
C GLU A 310 -10.67 -24.41 90.28
N PRO A 311 -11.69 -25.22 90.62
CA PRO A 311 -11.98 -25.57 92.00
C PRO A 311 -11.07 -26.72 92.47
N GLY A 312 -10.21 -26.42 93.44
CA GLY A 312 -9.44 -27.42 94.18
C GLY A 312 -10.14 -27.84 95.48
N ARG A 313 -10.39 -29.16 95.59
CA ARG A 313 -10.72 -29.99 96.77
C ARG A 313 -12.12 -29.92 97.38
#